data_AF-A0A0F2PU69-F1
#
_entry.id   AF-A0A0F2PU69-F1
#
_cell.length_a   1.000
_cell.length_b   1.000
_cell.length_c   1.000
_cell.angle_alpha   90.00
_cell.angle_beta   90.00
_cell.angle_gamma   90.00
#
_symmetry.space_group_name_H-M   'P 1'
#
loop_
_entity.id
_entity.type
_entity.pdbx_description
1 polymer ?
#
loop_
_entity_poly.entity_id
_entity_poly.type
_entity_poly.pdbx_seq_one_letter_code
_entity_poly.pdbx_strand_id
1 'polypeptide(L)'
;MTQVLAARAGKITAEMEMVAEKEGLDVKFVQSGVASGKIVIPKNKYRRPINVCGIGQGLRIKVNALIGTSSDRDQIETEEKKLKTAGAAGCDAIMDLSTGGDIDGMRKLSLTRADVPVGTVPIYQAAIEAIEKRGAIVEMTAGDMFAAIEKQAAEGVDFMALHCALNLDVIKRLQSRARVTDVVSRGGSFLTGWMLHNRQENPLYEQFDRLLAILKEYDVTLSLGDAIRPGSIADSLDGAQLQGLIVAGE
;
A
#
# COMPACT_ATOMS: atom_id res chain seq x y z
N MET A 1 -4.34 -12.07 15.34
CA MET A 1 -4.17 -10.89 16.21
C MET A 1 -3.07 -10.06 15.58
N THR A 2 -3.28 -8.76 15.41
CA THR A 2 -2.29 -7.88 14.75
C THR A 2 -1.17 -7.47 15.69
N GLN A 3 -0.03 -7.03 15.14
CA GLN A 3 1.10 -6.53 15.93
C GLN A 3 0.69 -5.38 16.88
N VAL A 4 -0.12 -4.43 16.43
CA VAL A 4 -0.62 -3.32 17.26
C VAL A 4 -1.53 -3.79 18.40
N LEU A 5 -2.38 -4.80 18.17
CA LEU A 5 -3.25 -5.35 19.20
C LEU A 5 -2.46 -6.17 20.23
N ALA A 6 -1.46 -6.94 19.78
CA ALA A 6 -0.55 -7.65 20.67
C ALA A 6 0.23 -6.65 21.55
N ALA A 7 0.80 -5.60 20.94
CA ALA A 7 1.56 -4.57 21.64
C ALA A 7 0.70 -3.85 22.70
N ARG A 8 -0.52 -3.42 22.35
CA ARG A 8 -1.45 -2.75 23.27
C ARG A 8 -1.91 -3.67 24.41
N ALA A 9 -1.93 -4.99 24.18
CA ALA A 9 -2.18 -5.98 25.22
C ALA A 9 -0.93 -6.29 26.10
N GLY A 10 0.17 -5.54 25.93
CA GLY A 10 1.42 -5.73 26.68
C GLY A 10 2.25 -6.94 26.22
N LYS A 11 1.87 -7.59 25.11
CA LYS A 11 2.57 -8.76 24.58
C LYS A 11 3.74 -8.32 23.71
N ILE A 12 4.87 -8.98 23.90
CA ILE A 12 6.03 -8.92 23.01
C ILE A 12 5.91 -10.11 22.04
N THR A 13 5.97 -9.82 20.75
CA THR A 13 5.95 -10.84 19.69
C THR A 13 7.36 -11.14 19.21
N ALA A 14 7.54 -12.29 18.55
CA ALA A 14 8.82 -12.63 17.91
C ALA A 14 9.24 -11.58 16.86
N GLU A 15 8.27 -10.96 16.18
CA GLU A 15 8.54 -9.87 15.24
C GLU A 15 9.10 -8.63 15.92
N MET A 16 8.59 -8.25 17.10
CA MET A 16 9.12 -7.13 17.87
C MET A 16 10.55 -7.41 18.36
N GLU A 17 10.83 -8.64 18.81
CA GLU A 17 12.17 -9.06 19.21
C GLU A 17 13.16 -8.98 18.04
N MET A 18 12.78 -9.52 16.87
CA MET A 18 13.60 -9.44 15.65
C MET A 18 13.89 -7.99 15.24
N VAL A 19 12.92 -7.09 15.35
CA VAL A 19 13.12 -5.66 15.04
C VAL A 19 14.04 -5.01 16.06
N ALA A 20 13.84 -5.29 17.36
CA ALA A 20 14.66 -4.74 18.43
C ALA A 20 16.14 -5.15 18.30
N GLU A 21 16.39 -6.43 18.01
CA GLU A 21 17.74 -6.98 17.78
C GLU A 21 18.43 -6.29 16.59
N LYS A 22 17.74 -6.16 15.45
CA LYS A 22 18.31 -5.53 14.24
C LYS A 22 18.60 -4.05 14.39
N GLU A 23 17.84 -3.37 15.24
CA GLU A 23 18.00 -1.94 15.48
C GLU A 23 18.90 -1.65 16.69
N GLY A 24 19.31 -2.67 17.44
CA GLY A 24 20.12 -2.52 18.66
C GLY A 24 19.38 -1.77 19.77
N LEU A 25 18.07 -1.99 19.88
CA LEU A 25 17.17 -1.29 20.81
C LEU A 25 16.54 -2.26 21.82
N ASP A 26 16.02 -1.72 22.92
CA ASP A 26 15.19 -2.48 23.85
C ASP A 26 13.87 -2.89 23.16
N VAL A 27 13.48 -4.16 23.30
CA VAL A 27 12.19 -4.66 22.78
C VAL A 27 11.00 -3.91 23.36
N LYS A 28 11.10 -3.37 24.58
CA LYS A 28 10.06 -2.50 25.16
C LYS A 28 9.93 -1.16 24.44
N PHE A 29 11.01 -0.62 23.89
CA PHE A 29 10.95 0.57 23.05
C PHE A 29 10.15 0.28 21.77
N VAL A 30 10.47 -0.84 21.10
CA VAL A 30 9.75 -1.27 19.88
C VAL A 30 8.29 -1.54 20.18
N GLN A 31 7.99 -2.33 21.22
CA GLN A 31 6.62 -2.65 21.63
C GLN A 31 5.80 -1.39 21.97
N SER A 32 6.39 -0.42 22.69
CA SER A 32 5.72 0.86 22.98
C SER A 32 5.47 1.70 21.72
N GLY A 33 6.44 1.74 20.80
CA GLY A 33 6.28 2.39 19.50
C GLY A 33 5.17 1.76 18.66
N VAL A 34 5.07 0.43 18.66
CA VAL A 34 3.99 -0.30 17.97
C VAL A 34 2.64 -0.04 18.65
N ALA A 35 2.56 -0.11 19.98
CA ALA A 35 1.32 0.13 20.71
C ALA A 35 0.75 1.54 20.49
N SER A 36 1.63 2.54 20.39
CA SER A 36 1.28 3.95 20.14
C SER A 36 1.08 4.31 18.67
N GLY A 37 1.31 3.37 17.74
CA GLY A 37 1.17 3.61 16.29
C GLY A 37 2.31 4.41 15.66
N LYS A 38 3.43 4.60 16.36
CA LYS A 38 4.63 5.29 15.84
C LYS A 38 5.60 4.37 15.10
N ILE A 39 5.43 3.06 15.28
CA ILE A 39 6.16 2.00 14.59
C ILE A 39 5.15 1.01 14.04
N VAL A 40 5.32 0.58 12.79
CA VAL A 40 4.61 -0.56 12.21
C VAL A 40 5.61 -1.68 11.89
N ILE A 41 5.15 -2.93 11.93
CA ILE A 41 5.93 -4.09 11.51
C ILE A 41 5.10 -4.81 10.45
N PRO A 42 5.34 -4.55 9.14
CA PRO A 42 4.57 -5.16 8.07
C PRO A 42 4.82 -6.66 8.02
N LYS A 43 3.83 -7.42 8.49
CA LYS A 43 3.91 -8.87 8.54
C LYS A 43 2.53 -9.50 8.55
N ASN A 44 2.08 -9.91 7.37
CA ASN A 44 0.83 -10.63 7.24
C ASN A 44 0.92 -11.99 7.95
N LYS A 45 -0.13 -12.39 8.67
CA LYS A 45 -0.15 -13.61 9.48
C LYS A 45 0.00 -14.90 8.68
N TYR A 46 -0.36 -14.90 7.39
CA TYR A 46 -0.20 -16.06 6.50
C TYR A 46 1.13 -16.05 5.72
N ARG A 47 1.87 -14.95 5.78
CA ARG A 47 3.18 -14.85 5.16
C ARG A 47 4.14 -15.81 5.87
N ARG A 48 4.91 -16.61 5.11
CA ARG A 48 6.03 -17.41 5.64
C ARG A 48 6.99 -16.56 6.49
N PRO A 49 7.78 -17.12 7.41
CA PRO A 49 8.84 -16.36 8.07
C PRO A 49 9.72 -15.62 7.05
N ILE A 50 9.90 -14.32 7.29
CA ILE A 50 10.69 -13.40 6.48
C ILE A 50 11.55 -12.53 7.41
N ASN A 51 12.54 -11.86 6.83
CA ASN A 51 13.35 -10.85 7.48
C ASN A 51 12.52 -9.57 7.71
N VAL A 52 11.66 -9.58 8.74
CA VAL A 52 10.78 -8.43 9.05
C VAL A 52 11.58 -7.17 9.44
N CYS A 53 11.05 -5.99 9.12
CA CYS A 53 11.60 -4.72 9.53
C CYS A 53 10.54 -3.90 10.29
N GLY A 54 10.98 -3.08 11.24
CA GLY A 54 10.14 -2.06 11.84
C GLY A 54 10.28 -0.76 11.05
N ILE A 55 9.18 -0.07 10.81
CA ILE A 55 9.15 1.23 10.12
C ILE A 55 8.56 2.23 11.09
N GLY A 56 9.32 3.26 11.48
CA GLY A 56 8.81 4.27 12.40
C GLY A 56 9.86 5.09 13.13
N GLN A 57 9.38 5.95 14.02
CA GLN A 57 10.20 6.91 14.76
C GLN A 57 11.24 6.21 15.64
N GLY A 58 12.49 6.67 15.58
CA GLY A 58 13.59 6.16 16.40
C GLY A 58 14.29 4.91 15.85
N LEU A 59 13.79 4.33 14.75
CA LEU A 59 14.47 3.28 14.01
C LEU A 59 15.32 3.88 12.88
N ARG A 60 16.25 3.10 12.30
CA ARG A 60 16.96 3.53 11.08
C ARG A 60 15.98 3.74 9.93
N ILE A 61 16.32 4.63 9.00
CA ILE A 61 15.57 4.84 7.75
C ILE A 61 15.48 3.52 6.97
N LYS A 62 14.33 3.28 6.35
CA LYS A 62 14.04 2.09 5.54
C LYS A 62 13.88 2.46 4.08
N VAL A 63 14.33 1.57 3.19
CA VAL A 63 14.25 1.77 1.73
C VAL A 63 13.37 0.70 1.11
N ASN A 64 12.39 1.15 0.32
CA ASN A 64 11.50 0.29 -0.45
C ASN A 64 11.91 0.24 -1.92
N ALA A 65 11.99 -0.96 -2.50
CA ALA A 65 12.25 -1.15 -3.93
C ALA A 65 10.95 -1.45 -4.70
N LEU A 66 10.82 -0.89 -5.90
CA LEU A 66 9.66 -1.11 -6.76
C LEU A 66 9.99 -2.11 -7.86
N ILE A 67 9.10 -3.08 -8.05
CA ILE A 67 9.15 -4.07 -9.12
C ILE A 67 7.75 -4.21 -9.74
N GLY A 68 7.65 -5.01 -10.79
CA GLY A 68 6.40 -5.39 -11.40
C GLY A 68 6.40 -5.24 -12.91
N THR A 69 5.40 -5.86 -13.52
CA THR A 69 5.19 -5.91 -14.97
C THR A 69 4.30 -4.78 -15.48
N SER A 70 4.32 -4.57 -16.77
CA SER A 70 3.44 -3.64 -17.49
C SER A 70 3.00 -4.27 -18.82
N SER A 71 2.02 -3.65 -19.51
CA SER A 71 1.58 -4.09 -20.83
C SER A 71 2.73 -4.18 -21.86
N ASP A 72 3.75 -3.32 -21.71
CA ASP A 72 4.85 -3.23 -22.66
C ASP A 72 6.01 -4.17 -22.29
N ARG A 73 6.03 -4.67 -21.04
CA ARG A 73 7.13 -5.46 -20.50
C ARG A 73 6.68 -6.31 -19.31
N ASP A 74 6.63 -7.62 -19.50
CA ASP A 74 6.06 -8.58 -18.56
C ASP A 74 6.92 -9.84 -18.33
N GLN A 75 8.22 -9.80 -18.70
CA GLN A 75 9.08 -10.98 -18.57
C GLN A 75 9.41 -11.29 -17.10
N ILE A 76 8.91 -12.42 -16.61
CA ILE A 76 9.08 -12.91 -15.24
C ILE A 76 10.56 -13.03 -14.85
N GLU A 77 11.43 -13.48 -15.75
CA GLU A 77 12.87 -13.63 -15.48
C GLU A 77 13.55 -12.28 -15.24
N THR A 78 13.03 -11.21 -15.84
CA THR A 78 13.51 -9.85 -15.56
C THR A 78 13.11 -9.43 -14.16
N GLU A 79 11.86 -9.64 -13.77
CA GLU A 79 11.37 -9.24 -12.45
C GLU A 79 12.03 -10.07 -11.34
N GLU A 80 12.28 -11.36 -11.56
CA GLU A 80 13.06 -12.19 -10.62
C GLU A 80 14.50 -11.67 -10.44
N LYS A 81 15.15 -11.23 -11.52
CA LYS A 81 16.48 -10.59 -11.43
C LYS A 81 16.42 -9.28 -10.64
N LYS A 82 15.38 -8.46 -10.83
CA LYS A 82 15.19 -7.22 -10.06
C LYS A 82 15.00 -7.51 -8.57
N LEU A 83 14.14 -8.49 -8.22
CA LEU A 83 13.94 -8.93 -6.84
C LEU A 83 15.27 -9.33 -6.18
N LYS A 84 16.07 -10.17 -6.85
CA LYS A 84 17.40 -10.59 -6.36
C LYS A 84 18.35 -9.40 -6.20
N THR A 85 18.36 -8.49 -7.17
CA THR A 85 19.23 -7.31 -7.16
C THR A 85 18.86 -6.35 -6.04
N ALA A 86 17.57 -6.08 -5.85
CA ALA A 86 17.07 -5.23 -4.77
C ALA A 86 17.40 -5.80 -3.39
N GLY A 87 17.20 -7.11 -3.19
CA GLY A 87 17.58 -7.80 -1.96
C GLY A 87 19.08 -7.73 -1.70
N ALA A 88 19.92 -7.96 -2.72
CA ALA A 88 21.38 -7.86 -2.60
C ALA A 88 21.86 -6.43 -2.30
N ALA A 89 21.12 -5.40 -2.75
CA ALA A 89 21.37 -4.00 -2.43
C ALA A 89 20.90 -3.60 -1.03
N GLY A 90 20.23 -4.49 -0.29
CA GLY A 90 19.78 -4.26 1.08
C GLY A 90 18.48 -3.48 1.21
N CYS A 91 17.53 -3.62 0.27
CA CYS A 91 16.19 -3.05 0.45
C CYS A 91 15.50 -3.64 1.69
N ASP A 92 14.76 -2.82 2.43
CA ASP A 92 14.02 -3.23 3.63
C ASP A 92 12.61 -3.73 3.33
N ALA A 93 12.07 -3.37 2.16
CA ALA A 93 10.76 -3.77 1.68
C ALA A 93 10.73 -3.74 0.14
N ILE A 94 9.76 -4.46 -0.43
CA ILE A 94 9.49 -4.47 -1.86
C ILE A 94 8.02 -4.14 -2.09
N MET A 95 7.72 -3.43 -3.17
CA MET A 95 6.34 -3.23 -3.62
C MET A 95 6.17 -3.74 -5.05
N ASP A 96 5.22 -4.66 -5.24
CA ASP A 96 4.82 -5.19 -6.53
C ASP A 96 3.73 -4.29 -7.14
N LEU A 97 4.09 -3.62 -8.24
CA LEU A 97 3.26 -2.66 -8.96
C LEU A 97 2.80 -3.17 -10.32
N SER A 98 2.72 -4.49 -10.49
CA SER A 98 2.36 -5.13 -11.75
C SER A 98 1.00 -4.69 -12.27
N THR A 99 0.95 -4.33 -13.56
CA THR A 99 -0.26 -3.89 -14.28
C THR A 99 -0.45 -4.56 -15.63
N GLY A 100 0.35 -5.57 -15.97
CA GLY A 100 0.23 -6.27 -17.25
C GLY A 100 0.72 -7.71 -17.17
N GLY A 101 0.32 -8.53 -18.15
CA GLY A 101 0.59 -9.96 -18.12
C GLY A 101 -0.10 -10.64 -16.94
N ASP A 102 0.54 -11.67 -16.38
CA ASP A 102 0.03 -12.43 -15.24
C ASP A 102 0.33 -11.73 -13.89
N ILE A 103 -0.54 -10.79 -13.49
CA ILE A 103 -0.41 -10.03 -12.22
C ILE A 103 -0.42 -10.96 -11.00
N ASP A 104 -1.24 -12.02 -11.01
CA ASP A 104 -1.32 -12.97 -9.90
C ASP A 104 -0.05 -13.83 -9.81
N GLY A 105 0.45 -14.32 -10.95
CA GLY A 105 1.71 -15.05 -11.03
C GLY A 105 2.90 -14.20 -10.59
N MET A 106 2.95 -12.94 -11.00
CA MET A 106 4.01 -12.01 -10.57
C MET A 106 3.95 -11.76 -9.06
N ARG A 107 2.76 -11.50 -8.50
CA ARG A 107 2.63 -11.32 -7.06
C ARG A 107 3.01 -12.59 -6.29
N LYS A 108 2.62 -13.77 -6.77
CA LYS A 108 3.05 -15.06 -6.21
C LYS A 108 4.57 -15.22 -6.24
N LEU A 109 5.23 -14.81 -7.31
CA LEU A 109 6.69 -14.80 -7.43
C LEU A 109 7.29 -13.86 -6.37
N SER A 110 6.82 -12.61 -6.28
CA SER A 110 7.26 -11.61 -5.31
C SER A 110 7.15 -12.14 -3.88
N LEU A 111 5.99 -12.69 -3.54
CA LEU A 111 5.74 -13.32 -2.24
C LEU A 111 6.63 -14.56 -2.02
N THR A 112 6.90 -15.37 -3.03
CA THR A 112 7.73 -16.56 -2.82
C THR A 112 9.21 -16.19 -2.62
N ARG A 113 9.71 -15.25 -3.43
CA ARG A 113 11.14 -14.95 -3.54
C ARG A 113 11.63 -13.85 -2.62
N ALA A 114 10.81 -12.88 -2.26
CA ALA A 114 11.24 -11.80 -1.36
C ALA A 114 11.33 -12.31 0.08
N ASP A 115 12.50 -12.14 0.69
CA ASP A 115 12.74 -12.39 2.11
C ASP A 115 12.46 -11.15 2.99
N VAL A 116 11.94 -10.08 2.41
CA VAL A 116 11.52 -8.84 3.10
C VAL A 116 10.01 -8.62 2.91
N PRO A 117 9.37 -7.71 3.66
CA PRO A 117 7.96 -7.42 3.47
C PRO A 117 7.62 -7.01 2.04
N VAL A 118 6.50 -7.53 1.53
CA VAL A 118 6.00 -7.25 0.18
C VAL A 118 4.70 -6.46 0.27
N GLY A 119 4.63 -5.34 -0.44
CA GLY A 119 3.43 -4.55 -0.56
C GLY A 119 2.88 -4.46 -1.98
N THR A 120 1.66 -3.94 -2.10
CA THR A 120 0.97 -3.77 -3.38
C THR A 120 0.13 -2.49 -3.42
N VAL A 121 -0.41 -2.17 -4.59
CA VAL A 121 -1.49 -1.17 -4.78
C VAL A 121 -2.70 -1.88 -5.39
N PRO A 122 -3.62 -2.47 -4.59
CA PRO A 122 -4.69 -3.35 -5.08
C PRO A 122 -5.59 -2.75 -6.18
N ILE A 123 -5.77 -1.42 -6.18
CA ILE A 123 -6.58 -0.72 -7.20
C ILE A 123 -6.04 -0.92 -8.62
N TYR A 124 -4.75 -1.23 -8.77
CA TYR A 124 -4.14 -1.49 -10.08
C TYR A 124 -4.73 -2.75 -10.70
N GLN A 125 -4.73 -3.86 -9.96
CA GLN A 125 -5.31 -5.10 -10.45
C GLN A 125 -6.82 -4.95 -10.66
N ALA A 126 -7.54 -4.33 -9.72
CA ALA A 126 -8.98 -4.11 -9.86
C ALA A 126 -9.33 -3.30 -11.13
N ALA A 127 -8.53 -2.28 -11.46
CA ALA A 127 -8.70 -1.49 -12.66
C ALA A 127 -8.40 -2.30 -13.94
N ILE A 128 -7.32 -3.08 -13.97
CA ILE A 128 -6.96 -3.92 -15.13
C ILE A 128 -8.04 -4.98 -15.37
N GLU A 129 -8.48 -5.68 -14.32
CA GLU A 129 -9.55 -6.67 -14.44
C GLU A 129 -10.89 -6.03 -14.87
N ALA A 130 -11.17 -4.79 -14.48
CA ALA A 130 -12.34 -4.05 -14.96
C ALA A 130 -12.25 -3.73 -16.46
N ILE A 131 -11.06 -3.35 -16.96
CA ILE A 131 -10.84 -3.18 -18.40
C ILE A 131 -11.09 -4.50 -19.13
N GLU A 132 -10.55 -5.62 -18.64
CA GLU A 132 -10.70 -6.92 -19.29
C GLU A 132 -12.15 -7.43 -19.30
N LYS A 133 -12.88 -7.23 -18.18
CA LYS A 133 -14.25 -7.74 -18.02
C LYS A 133 -15.31 -6.80 -18.62
N ARG A 134 -15.09 -5.49 -18.58
CA ARG A 134 -16.11 -4.46 -18.86
C ARG A 134 -15.63 -3.31 -19.77
N GLY A 135 -14.38 -3.35 -20.23
CA GLY A 135 -13.86 -2.46 -21.27
C GLY A 135 -13.27 -1.13 -20.78
N ALA A 136 -13.46 -0.74 -19.51
CA ALA A 136 -12.92 0.51 -18.98
C ALA A 136 -12.66 0.48 -17.47
N ILE A 137 -11.71 1.31 -17.02
CA ILE A 137 -11.38 1.48 -15.58
C ILE A 137 -12.57 2.03 -14.79
N VAL A 138 -13.34 2.93 -15.39
CA VAL A 138 -14.49 3.57 -14.72
C VAL A 138 -15.66 2.61 -14.45
N GLU A 139 -15.65 1.44 -15.12
CA GLU A 139 -16.61 0.35 -14.91
C GLU A 139 -16.20 -0.58 -13.76
N MET A 140 -15.10 -0.30 -13.06
CA MET A 140 -14.78 -0.97 -11.79
C MET A 140 -15.94 -0.77 -10.80
N THR A 141 -16.28 -1.77 -10.00
CA THR A 141 -17.28 -1.62 -8.93
C THR A 141 -16.58 -1.53 -7.57
N ALA A 142 -17.25 -0.99 -6.55
CA ALA A 142 -16.76 -1.08 -5.18
C ALA A 142 -16.45 -2.54 -4.78
N GLY A 143 -17.26 -3.49 -5.26
CA GLY A 143 -17.05 -4.93 -5.07
C GLY A 143 -15.70 -5.41 -5.61
N ASP A 144 -15.31 -4.98 -6.81
CA ASP A 144 -14.01 -5.35 -7.40
C ASP A 144 -12.83 -4.78 -6.59
N MET A 145 -12.95 -3.54 -6.10
CA MET A 145 -11.92 -2.91 -5.27
C MET A 145 -11.69 -3.71 -3.97
N PHE A 146 -12.77 -4.04 -3.26
CA PHE A 146 -12.69 -4.81 -2.01
C PHE A 146 -12.26 -6.27 -2.27
N ALA A 147 -12.73 -6.89 -3.36
CA ALA A 147 -12.32 -8.25 -3.71
C ALA A 147 -10.82 -8.33 -4.02
N ALA A 148 -10.25 -7.34 -4.72
CA ALA A 148 -8.82 -7.29 -4.96
C ALA A 148 -8.01 -7.14 -3.66
N ILE A 149 -8.47 -6.30 -2.73
CA ILE A 149 -7.82 -6.11 -1.42
C ILE A 149 -7.86 -7.42 -0.61
N GLU A 150 -9.03 -8.05 -0.49
CA GLU A 150 -9.19 -9.27 0.29
C GLU A 150 -8.42 -10.45 -0.32
N LYS A 151 -8.45 -10.61 -1.65
CA LYS A 151 -7.65 -11.61 -2.37
C LYS A 151 -6.16 -11.47 -2.06
N GLN A 152 -5.61 -10.27 -2.22
CA GLN A 152 -4.19 -10.03 -1.99
C GLN A 152 -3.80 -10.18 -0.51
N ALA A 153 -4.69 -9.82 0.41
CA ALA A 153 -4.48 -10.02 1.84
C ALA A 153 -4.44 -11.52 2.19
N ALA A 154 -5.35 -12.32 1.62
CA ALA A 154 -5.38 -13.77 1.79
C ALA A 154 -4.14 -14.48 1.20
N GLU A 155 -3.57 -13.94 0.12
CA GLU A 155 -2.34 -14.46 -0.48
C GLU A 155 -1.07 -14.13 0.33
N GLY A 156 -1.17 -13.22 1.29
CA GLY A 156 -0.09 -12.92 2.23
C GLY A 156 0.66 -11.61 1.96
N VAL A 157 0.10 -10.65 1.23
CA VAL A 157 0.69 -9.31 1.10
C VAL A 157 0.83 -8.65 2.48
N ASP A 158 1.99 -8.08 2.78
CA ASP A 158 2.34 -7.56 4.11
C ASP A 158 1.84 -6.13 4.35
N PHE A 159 1.79 -5.30 3.31
CA PHE A 159 1.26 -3.94 3.37
C PHE A 159 0.60 -3.51 2.07
N MET A 160 -0.35 -2.58 2.13
CA MET A 160 -1.07 -2.10 0.94
C MET A 160 -1.12 -0.59 0.91
N ALA A 161 -0.70 -0.02 -0.22
CA ALA A 161 -0.92 1.39 -0.53
C ALA A 161 -2.37 1.57 -1.01
N LEU A 162 -3.20 2.20 -0.17
CA LEU A 162 -4.63 2.40 -0.41
C LEU A 162 -4.98 3.89 -0.32
N HIS A 163 -5.57 4.39 -1.40
CA HIS A 163 -5.90 5.81 -1.58
C HIS A 163 -7.24 6.17 -0.93
N CYS A 164 -7.46 5.78 0.31
CA CYS A 164 -8.72 6.01 1.03
C CYS A 164 -8.91 7.44 1.51
N ALA A 165 -7.85 8.26 1.60
CA ALA A 165 -7.97 9.69 1.93
C ALA A 165 -8.38 10.57 0.73
N LEU A 166 -8.58 9.99 -0.45
CA LEU A 166 -9.15 10.69 -1.60
C LEU A 166 -10.67 10.70 -1.48
N ASN A 167 -11.27 11.88 -1.33
CA ASN A 167 -12.73 12.05 -1.33
C ASN A 167 -13.16 13.14 -2.35
N LEU A 168 -14.46 13.29 -2.57
CA LEU A 168 -14.99 14.27 -3.53
C LEU A 168 -14.62 15.71 -3.18
N ASP A 169 -14.46 16.04 -1.90
CA ASP A 169 -14.09 17.40 -1.49
C ASP A 169 -12.62 17.72 -1.80
N VAL A 170 -11.72 16.74 -1.69
CA VAL A 170 -10.34 16.84 -2.17
C VAL A 170 -10.32 17.05 -3.68
N ILE A 171 -11.14 16.33 -4.45
CA ILE A 171 -11.24 16.50 -5.91
C ILE A 171 -11.80 17.89 -6.26
N LYS A 172 -12.84 18.38 -5.58
CA LYS A 172 -13.36 19.75 -5.78
C LYS A 172 -12.27 20.79 -5.49
N ARG A 173 -11.47 20.57 -4.46
CA ARG A 173 -10.35 21.46 -4.13
C ARG A 173 -9.29 21.46 -5.21
N LEU A 174 -8.94 20.29 -5.74
CA LEU A 174 -8.07 20.16 -6.90
C LEU A 174 -8.62 20.92 -8.11
N GLN A 175 -9.91 20.80 -8.42
CA GLN A 175 -10.55 21.50 -9.55
C GLN A 175 -10.60 23.03 -9.38
N SER A 176 -10.54 23.54 -8.15
CA SER A 176 -10.57 24.98 -7.88
C SER A 176 -9.30 25.73 -8.31
N ARG A 177 -8.19 25.02 -8.55
CA ARG A 177 -6.93 25.58 -9.05
C ARG A 177 -6.26 24.63 -10.02
N ALA A 178 -5.87 25.13 -11.19
CA ALA A 178 -5.12 24.33 -12.14
C ALA A 178 -3.75 23.92 -11.57
N ARG A 179 -3.43 22.62 -11.66
CA ARG A 179 -2.08 22.11 -11.48
C ARG A 179 -1.33 22.12 -12.82
N VAL A 180 -0.01 22.18 -12.76
CA VAL A 180 0.85 22.01 -13.94
C VAL A 180 0.86 20.56 -14.39
N THR A 181 0.80 19.60 -13.45
CA THR A 181 0.92 18.16 -13.73
C THR A 181 -0.31 17.33 -13.35
N ASP A 182 -1.44 17.98 -13.07
CA ASP A 182 -2.69 17.33 -12.66
C ASP A 182 -2.50 16.29 -11.53
N VAL A 183 -3.08 15.09 -11.69
CA VAL A 183 -2.93 13.95 -10.78
C VAL A 183 -1.91 12.98 -11.36
N VAL A 184 -0.75 12.89 -10.70
CA VAL A 184 0.36 12.00 -11.10
C VAL A 184 0.37 10.65 -10.37
N SER A 185 -0.51 10.47 -9.39
CA SER A 185 -0.70 9.15 -8.77
C SER A 185 -1.57 8.29 -9.66
N ARG A 186 -1.03 7.20 -10.23
CA ARG A 186 -1.82 6.26 -11.04
C ARG A 186 -3.09 5.81 -10.32
N GLY A 187 -2.98 5.38 -9.05
CA GLY A 187 -4.14 4.94 -8.26
C GLY A 187 -5.08 6.10 -7.91
N GLY A 188 -4.53 7.27 -7.64
CA GLY A 188 -5.31 8.51 -7.47
C GLY A 188 -6.07 8.89 -8.75
N SER A 189 -5.46 8.77 -9.93
CA SER A 189 -6.08 9.07 -11.22
C SER A 189 -7.18 8.07 -11.57
N PHE A 190 -6.98 6.77 -11.30
CA PHE A 190 -8.01 5.75 -11.48
C PHE A 190 -9.26 6.05 -10.65
N LEU A 191 -9.07 6.34 -9.35
CA LEU A 191 -10.18 6.68 -8.46
C LEU A 191 -10.80 8.04 -8.80
N THR A 192 -10.01 9.05 -9.14
CA THR A 192 -10.52 10.36 -9.57
C THR A 192 -11.43 10.21 -10.80
N GLY A 193 -10.97 9.47 -11.81
CA GLY A 193 -11.77 9.19 -13.01
C GLY A 193 -13.05 8.40 -12.68
N TRP A 194 -12.93 7.39 -11.83
CA TRP A 194 -14.06 6.57 -11.38
C TRP A 194 -15.12 7.41 -10.63
N MET A 195 -14.71 8.23 -9.68
CA MET A 195 -15.59 9.06 -8.85
C MET A 195 -16.32 10.11 -9.69
N LEU A 196 -15.61 10.77 -10.61
CA LEU A 196 -16.19 11.77 -11.50
C LEU A 196 -17.17 11.15 -12.50
N HIS A 197 -16.85 9.97 -13.04
CA HIS A 197 -17.72 9.25 -13.97
C HIS A 197 -19.00 8.77 -13.30
N ASN A 198 -18.88 8.12 -12.14
CA ASN A 198 -20.01 7.52 -11.42
C ASN A 198 -20.76 8.53 -10.54
N ARG A 199 -20.21 9.72 -10.33
CA ARG A 199 -20.73 10.76 -9.41
C ARG A 199 -20.93 10.21 -8.00
N GLN A 200 -19.97 9.42 -7.53
CA GLN A 200 -20.00 8.72 -6.26
C GLN A 200 -18.74 9.02 -5.45
N GLU A 201 -18.86 8.88 -4.13
CA GLU A 201 -17.72 8.97 -3.23
C GLU A 201 -16.79 7.76 -3.40
N ASN A 202 -15.52 7.92 -3.06
CA ASN A 202 -14.56 6.82 -3.05
C ASN A 202 -15.03 5.71 -2.10
N PRO A 203 -15.27 4.48 -2.59
CA PRO A 203 -15.74 3.39 -1.74
C PRO A 203 -14.76 3.04 -0.60
N LEU A 204 -13.46 3.27 -0.81
CA LEU A 204 -12.43 3.04 0.21
C LEU A 204 -12.43 4.12 1.30
N TYR A 205 -12.98 5.30 1.02
CA TYR A 205 -13.22 6.36 2.00
C TYR A 205 -14.55 6.12 2.73
N GLU A 206 -15.64 5.94 1.99
CA GLU A 206 -16.99 5.79 2.55
C GLU A 206 -17.13 4.53 3.41
N GLN A 207 -16.46 3.44 3.03
CA GLN A 207 -16.49 2.15 3.75
C GLN A 207 -15.15 1.85 4.42
N PHE A 208 -14.49 2.86 5.00
CA PHE A 208 -13.18 2.71 5.63
C PHE A 208 -13.16 1.66 6.75
N ASP A 209 -14.21 1.56 7.57
CA ASP A 209 -14.31 0.53 8.62
C ASP A 209 -14.34 -0.90 8.05
N ARG A 210 -15.03 -1.11 6.92
CA ARG A 210 -15.02 -2.39 6.20
C ARG A 210 -13.62 -2.70 5.70
N LEU A 211 -12.92 -1.70 5.17
CA LEU A 211 -11.53 -1.84 4.74
C LEU A 211 -10.65 -2.29 5.91
N LEU A 212 -10.72 -1.59 7.04
CA LEU A 212 -9.95 -1.91 8.24
C LEU A 212 -10.27 -3.32 8.78
N ALA A 213 -11.53 -3.76 8.70
CA ALA A 213 -11.91 -5.11 9.09
C ALA A 213 -11.19 -6.19 8.25
N ILE A 214 -11.07 -5.98 6.93
CA ILE A 214 -10.32 -6.86 6.04
C ILE A 214 -8.84 -6.86 6.44
N LEU A 215 -8.19 -5.69 6.50
CA LEU A 215 -6.75 -5.62 6.79
C LEU A 215 -6.41 -6.21 8.16
N LYS A 216 -7.26 -5.99 9.16
CA LYS A 216 -7.12 -6.54 10.52
C LYS A 216 -7.20 -8.05 10.56
N GLU A 217 -8.02 -8.68 9.71
CA GLU A 217 -8.13 -10.13 9.66
C GLU A 217 -6.77 -10.75 9.32
N TYR A 218 -6.02 -10.14 8.39
CA TYR A 218 -4.78 -10.69 7.85
C TYR A 218 -3.48 -10.09 8.47
N ASP A 219 -3.59 -9.06 9.32
CA ASP A 219 -2.47 -8.25 9.80
C ASP A 219 -1.69 -7.54 8.66
N VAL A 220 -2.44 -7.02 7.70
CA VAL A 220 -1.89 -6.20 6.61
C VAL A 220 -1.71 -4.77 7.11
N THR A 221 -0.50 -4.23 6.95
CA THR A 221 -0.23 -2.83 7.28
C THR A 221 -0.85 -1.90 6.23
N LEU A 222 -1.69 -0.97 6.67
CA LEU A 222 -2.23 0.08 5.82
C LEU A 222 -1.14 1.13 5.54
N SER A 223 -0.80 1.31 4.26
CA SER A 223 -0.07 2.48 3.78
C SER A 223 -1.09 3.43 3.15
N LEU A 224 -1.37 4.56 3.80
CA LEU A 224 -2.29 5.56 3.27
C LEU A 224 -1.68 6.19 2.01
N GLY A 225 -2.23 5.87 0.85
CA GLY A 225 -1.72 6.27 -0.44
C GLY A 225 -1.94 7.76 -0.72
N ASP A 226 -0.91 8.43 -1.22
CA ASP A 226 -0.90 9.86 -1.51
C ASP A 226 -1.52 10.19 -2.89
N ALA A 227 -2.84 10.04 -2.97
CA ALA A 227 -3.59 10.16 -4.23
C ALA A 227 -3.35 11.49 -4.97
N ILE A 228 -3.19 12.58 -4.21
CA ILE A 228 -3.08 13.95 -4.70
C ILE A 228 -1.67 14.51 -4.42
N ARG A 229 -0.64 13.66 -4.46
CA ARG A 229 0.75 14.14 -4.40
C ARG A 229 1.07 15.06 -5.59
N PRO A 230 1.96 16.05 -5.41
CA PRO A 230 2.40 16.94 -6.48
C PRO A 230 3.36 16.21 -7.43
N GLY A 231 3.17 16.41 -8.74
CA GLY A 231 4.09 15.91 -9.77
C GLY A 231 5.17 16.90 -10.18
N SER A 232 5.09 18.13 -9.69
CA SER A 232 6.03 19.20 -9.97
C SER A 232 6.22 20.11 -8.75
N ILE A 233 7.31 20.87 -8.75
CA ILE A 233 7.58 21.86 -7.69
C ILE A 233 6.46 22.92 -7.65
N ALA A 234 5.90 23.29 -8.81
CA ALA A 234 4.84 24.27 -8.91
C ALA A 234 3.53 23.84 -8.21
N ASP A 235 3.29 22.52 -8.13
CA ASP A 235 2.09 21.95 -7.50
C ASP A 235 2.31 21.61 -6.02
N SER A 236 3.51 21.83 -5.49
CA SER A 236 3.90 21.43 -4.14
C SER A 236 3.19 22.23 -3.06
N LEU A 237 2.70 21.53 -2.02
CA LEU A 237 1.96 22.07 -0.88
C LEU A 237 0.71 22.86 -1.28
N ASP A 238 0.11 22.51 -2.42
CA ASP A 238 -1.15 23.11 -2.83
C ASP A 238 -2.32 22.72 -1.91
N GLY A 239 -3.44 23.43 -2.07
CA GLY A 239 -4.60 23.23 -1.20
C GLY A 239 -5.18 21.82 -1.26
N ALA A 240 -5.09 21.15 -2.41
CA ALA A 240 -5.63 19.79 -2.56
C ALA A 240 -4.73 18.75 -1.88
N GLN A 241 -3.41 18.88 -1.97
CA GLN A 241 -2.46 18.04 -1.25
C GLN A 241 -2.65 18.18 0.26
N LEU A 242 -2.71 19.42 0.77
CA LEU A 242 -2.88 19.67 2.20
C LEU A 242 -4.22 19.15 2.72
N GLN A 243 -5.30 19.32 1.95
CA GLN A 243 -6.60 18.77 2.34
C GLN A 243 -6.57 17.24 2.39
N GLY A 244 -5.98 16.58 1.38
CA GLY A 244 -5.83 15.12 1.40
C GLY A 244 -4.97 14.63 2.58
N LEU A 245 -3.94 15.39 2.98
CA LEU A 245 -3.13 15.08 4.15
C LEU A 245 -3.91 15.21 5.46
N ILE A 246 -4.78 16.20 5.59
CA ILE A 246 -5.65 16.36 6.77
C ILE A 246 -6.60 15.17 6.88
N VAL A 247 -7.28 14.82 5.77
CA VAL A 247 -8.19 13.66 5.72
C VAL A 247 -7.46 12.36 6.04
N ALA A 248 -6.21 12.20 5.63
CA ALA A 248 -5.40 11.02 5.98
C ALA A 248 -5.07 10.92 7.48
N GLY A 249 -5.12 12.04 8.23
CA GLY A 249 -4.89 12.06 9.66
C GLY A 249 -6.15 11.88 10.53
N GLU A 250 -7.34 12.03 9.93
CA GLU A 250 -8.65 11.76 10.54
C GLU A 250 -8.92 10.26 10.67
#